data_AF-A0A171A9F1-F1
#
_entry.id   AF-A0A171A9F1-F1
#
_cell.length_a   1.000
_cell.length_b   1.000
_cell.length_c   1.000
_cell.angle_alpha   90.00
_cell.angle_beta   90.00
_cell.angle_gamma   90.00
#
_symmetry.space_group_name_H-M   'P 1'
#
loop_
_entity.id
_entity.type
_entity.pdbx_description
1 polymer ?
#
loop_
_entity_poly.entity_id
_entity_poly.type
_entity_poly.pdbx_seq_one_letter_code
_entity_poly.pdbx_strand_id
1 'polypeptide(L)'
;VIDIDDLDNLATPESILLSAVSGEDAQDRSDRTILTPWVKFLWESYCQCLELLRTNAHCETLYHDIARMAFNFCLKYNRKTEFRKLCDKLRKHLEDISKLPVQVANVSLNKQETQQYNLETRLVQLDSAIQMELWQEAYKAIEDIHGLMNMSKKPPVTKT
;
A
#
# COMPACT_ATOMS: atom_id res chain seq x y z
N VAL A 1 -20.77 16.42 7.48
CA VAL A 1 -21.71 16.46 8.61
C VAL A 1 -21.60 15.10 9.25
N ILE A 2 -21.02 15.03 10.44
CA ILE A 2 -21.07 13.79 11.24
C ILE A 2 -22.52 13.76 11.71
N ASP A 3 -23.31 12.81 11.21
CA ASP A 3 -24.63 12.58 11.80
C ASP A 3 -24.37 12.17 13.24
N ILE A 4 -24.77 13.05 14.16
CA ILE A 4 -24.78 12.76 15.58
C ILE A 4 -25.83 11.67 15.72
N ASP A 5 -25.39 10.44 15.99
CA ASP A 5 -26.29 9.33 16.29
C ASP A 5 -27.19 9.77 17.45
N ASP A 6 -28.46 9.98 17.14
CA ASP A 6 -29.43 10.55 18.06
C ASP A 6 -29.59 9.53 19.20
N LEU A 7 -29.06 9.86 20.38
CA LEU A 7 -29.02 9.00 21.58
C LEU A 7 -30.42 8.53 22.04
N ASP A 8 -31.48 9.08 21.44
CA ASP A 8 -32.89 8.75 21.67
C ASP A 8 -33.46 7.70 20.69
N ASN A 9 -32.65 7.14 19.77
CA ASN A 9 -33.07 6.00 18.97
C ASN A 9 -33.16 4.73 19.85
N LEU A 10 -34.34 4.47 20.39
CA LEU A 10 -34.71 3.20 21.00
C LEU A 10 -34.20 2.05 20.12
N ALA A 11 -33.41 1.14 20.71
CA ALA A 11 -32.90 -0.03 20.01
C ALA A 11 -34.07 -0.79 19.36
N THR A 12 -34.15 -0.74 18.04
CA THR A 12 -35.24 -1.37 17.31
C THR A 12 -35.12 -2.90 17.45
N PRO A 13 -36.23 -3.65 17.43
CA PRO A 13 -36.19 -5.11 17.45
C PRO A 13 -35.26 -5.69 16.37
N GLU A 14 -35.23 -5.08 15.19
CA GLU A 14 -34.35 -5.43 14.08
C GLU A 14 -32.88 -5.17 14.42
N SER A 15 -32.55 -4.03 15.05
CA SER A 15 -31.17 -3.72 15.48
C SER A 15 -30.68 -4.69 16.56
N ILE A 16 -31.55 -5.07 17.50
CA ILE A 16 -31.24 -6.05 18.54
C ILE A 16 -30.95 -7.42 17.92
N LEU A 17 -31.81 -7.89 17.00
CA LEU A 17 -31.59 -9.14 16.28
C LEU A 17 -30.30 -9.12 15.46
N LEU A 18 -29.99 -8.00 14.80
CA LEU A 18 -28.74 -7.84 14.06
C LEU A 18 -27.52 -7.87 14.99
N SER A 19 -27.58 -7.23 16.16
CA SER A 19 -26.49 -7.25 17.15
C SER A 19 -26.27 -8.63 17.78
N ALA A 20 -27.30 -9.49 17.82
CA ALA A 20 -27.21 -10.85 18.35
C ALA A 20 -26.54 -11.83 17.36
N VAL A 21 -26.47 -11.48 16.08
CA VAL A 21 -25.97 -12.34 15.00
C VAL A 21 -24.70 -11.76 14.35
N SER A 22 -24.50 -10.44 14.44
CA SER A 22 -23.34 -9.72 13.90
C SER A 22 -22.73 -8.80 14.95
N GLY A 23 -21.40 -8.77 15.01
CA GLY A 23 -20.65 -7.80 15.81
C GLY A 23 -20.49 -6.44 15.12
N GLU A 24 -21.03 -6.25 13.91
CA GLU A 24 -20.94 -5.01 13.14
C GLU A 24 -21.94 -3.96 13.68
N ASP A 25 -21.45 -2.76 13.97
CA ASP A 25 -22.31 -1.67 14.43
C ASP A 25 -23.03 -0.97 13.25
N ALA A 26 -23.78 0.11 13.52
CA ALA A 26 -24.47 0.86 12.48
C ALA A 26 -23.50 1.60 11.53
N GLN A 27 -22.36 2.05 12.06
CA GLN A 27 -21.32 2.75 11.30
C GLN A 27 -20.64 1.80 10.31
N ASP A 28 -20.27 0.59 10.74
CA ASP A 28 -19.71 -0.47 9.89
C ASP A 28 -20.63 -0.79 8.70
N ARG A 29 -21.94 -0.87 8.95
CA ARG A 29 -22.95 -1.13 7.91
C ARG A 29 -23.06 0.03 6.91
N SER A 30 -23.00 1.27 7.39
CA SER A 30 -22.98 2.47 6.54
C SER A 30 -21.70 2.52 5.68
N ASP A 31 -20.55 2.29 6.30
CA ASP A 31 -19.24 2.25 5.63
C ASP A 31 -19.17 1.14 4.58
N ARG A 32 -19.82 -0.01 4.84
CA ARG A 32 -19.94 -1.09 3.86
C ARG A 32 -20.77 -0.72 2.64
N THR A 33 -21.84 0.06 2.83
CA THR A 33 -22.77 0.42 1.76
C THR A 33 -22.26 1.59 0.92
N ILE A 34 -21.75 2.63 1.57
CA ILE A 34 -21.42 3.90 0.92
C ILE A 34 -19.93 4.03 0.65
N LEU A 35 -19.08 3.80 1.66
CA LEU A 35 -17.65 4.07 1.58
C LEU A 35 -16.89 2.98 0.81
N THR A 36 -17.23 1.71 1.04
CA THR A 36 -16.50 0.55 0.51
C THR A 36 -16.38 0.52 -1.02
N PRO A 37 -17.43 0.84 -1.82
CA PRO A 37 -17.31 0.93 -3.27
C PRO A 37 -16.23 1.92 -3.73
N TRP A 38 -16.17 3.11 -3.11
CA TRP A 38 -15.16 4.13 -3.43
C TRP A 38 -13.75 3.73 -3.00
N VAL A 39 -13.61 3.09 -1.84
CA VAL A 39 -12.32 2.57 -1.39
C VAL A 39 -11.81 1.48 -2.33
N LYS A 40 -12.68 0.59 -2.84
CA LYS A 40 -12.32 -0.39 -3.87
C LYS A 40 -11.90 0.29 -5.18
N PHE A 41 -12.67 1.27 -5.65
CA PHE A 41 -12.34 2.04 -6.84
C PHE A 41 -10.98 2.74 -6.73
N LEU A 42 -10.71 3.40 -5.59
CA LEU A 42 -9.45 4.07 -5.33
C LEU A 42 -8.27 3.09 -5.31
N TRP A 43 -8.45 1.91 -4.69
CA TRP A 43 -7.45 0.83 -4.73
C TRP A 43 -7.12 0.38 -6.17
N GLU A 44 -8.15 0.13 -6.99
CA GLU A 44 -7.95 -0.27 -8.38
C GLU A 44 -7.27 0.83 -9.20
N SER A 45 -7.55 2.10 -8.90
CA SER A 45 -6.89 3.26 -9.51
C SER A 45 -5.39 3.27 -9.19
N TYR A 46 -5.01 3.05 -7.93
CA TYR A 46 -3.59 2.90 -7.55
C TYR A 46 -2.93 1.74 -8.31
N CYS A 47 -3.60 0.59 -8.42
CA CYS A 47 -3.06 -0.58 -9.12
C CYS A 47 -2.80 -0.31 -10.60
N GLN A 48 -3.73 0.37 -11.28
CA GLN A 48 -3.61 0.72 -12.69
C GLN A 48 -2.50 1.75 -12.92
N CYS A 49 -2.39 2.78 -12.07
CA CYS A 49 -1.30 3.74 -12.17
C CYS A 49 0.07 3.07 -11.96
N LEU A 50 0.22 2.19 -10.98
CA LEU A 50 1.46 1.45 -10.76
C LEU A 50 1.81 0.54 -11.95
N GLU A 51 0.82 -0.13 -12.52
CA GLU A 51 1.01 -0.97 -13.71
C GLU A 51 1.49 -0.15 -14.92
N LEU A 52 0.89 1.02 -15.14
CA LEU A 52 1.19 1.90 -16.27
C LEU A 52 2.60 2.49 -16.19
N LEU A 53 3.07 2.86 -15.00
CA LEU A 53 4.28 3.65 -14.83
C LEU A 53 5.55 2.80 -14.58
N ARG A 54 5.41 1.51 -14.26
CA ARG A 54 6.48 0.67 -13.65
C ARG A 54 7.81 0.61 -14.41
N THR A 55 7.82 0.72 -15.74
CA THR A 55 9.05 0.53 -16.55
C THR A 55 9.63 1.83 -17.08
N ASN A 56 8.90 2.95 -16.99
CA ASN A 56 9.30 4.21 -17.62
C ASN A 56 10.17 5.05 -16.69
N ALA A 57 11.43 5.24 -17.06
CA ALA A 57 12.40 6.01 -16.27
C ALA A 57 11.98 7.47 -16.05
N HIS A 58 11.22 8.09 -16.96
CA HIS A 58 10.76 9.47 -16.81
C HIS A 58 9.63 9.62 -15.78
N CYS A 59 8.95 8.52 -15.45
CA CYS A 59 7.83 8.52 -14.51
C CYS A 59 8.18 7.83 -13.18
N GLU A 60 9.45 7.48 -12.97
CA GLU A 60 9.89 6.67 -11.83
C GLU A 60 9.58 7.35 -10.49
N THR A 61 9.84 8.65 -10.37
CA THR A 61 9.49 9.43 -9.16
C THR A 61 8.00 9.33 -8.85
N LEU A 62 7.14 9.53 -9.86
CA LEU A 62 5.69 9.45 -9.70
C LEU A 62 5.23 8.02 -9.34
N TYR A 63 5.84 7.00 -9.93
CA TYR A 63 5.56 5.60 -9.58
C TYR A 63 5.81 5.33 -8.09
N HIS A 64 6.93 5.80 -7.56
CA HIS A 64 7.28 5.64 -6.15
C HIS A 64 6.42 6.51 -5.22
N ASP A 65 6.04 7.72 -5.63
CA ASP A 65 5.05 8.53 -4.91
C ASP A 65 3.71 7.81 -4.78
N ILE A 66 3.22 7.25 -5.89
CA ILE A 66 1.97 6.50 -5.93
C ILE A 66 2.04 5.24 -5.07
N ALA A 67 3.16 4.51 -5.08
CA ALA A 67 3.35 3.35 -4.22
C ALA A 67 3.27 3.73 -2.72
N ARG A 68 3.93 4.83 -2.32
CA ARG A 68 3.87 5.35 -0.95
C ARG A 68 2.46 5.83 -0.57
N MET A 69 1.76 6.51 -1.47
CA MET A 69 0.36 6.89 -1.28
C MET A 69 -0.54 5.66 -1.12
N ALA A 70 -0.31 4.59 -1.88
CA ALA A 70 -1.07 3.35 -1.78
C ALA A 70 -0.86 2.64 -0.43
N PHE A 71 0.36 2.66 0.14
CA PHE A 71 0.59 2.17 1.50
C PHE A 71 -0.15 3.00 2.55
N ASN A 72 -0.09 4.34 2.46
CA ASN A 72 -0.85 5.23 3.34
C ASN A 72 -2.36 5.02 3.21
N PHE A 73 -2.86 4.76 2.00
CA PHE A 73 -4.24 4.38 1.76
C PHE A 73 -4.60 3.06 2.48
N CYS A 74 -3.75 2.05 2.37
CA CYS A 74 -3.97 0.77 3.03
C CYS A 74 -4.01 0.92 4.56
N LEU A 75 -3.12 1.73 5.12
CA LEU A 75 -3.10 2.07 6.54
C LEU A 75 -4.37 2.81 6.95
N LYS A 76 -4.72 3.89 6.25
CA LYS A 76 -5.86 4.77 6.57
C LYS A 76 -7.21 4.03 6.59
N TYR A 77 -7.42 3.08 5.69
CA TYR A 77 -8.66 2.32 5.58
C TYR A 77 -8.54 0.87 6.09
N ASN A 78 -7.47 0.55 6.83
CA ASN A 78 -7.20 -0.78 7.40
C ASN A 78 -7.30 -1.94 6.37
N ARG A 79 -6.80 -1.73 5.15
CA ARG A 79 -6.92 -2.66 4.01
C ARG A 79 -5.78 -3.67 3.98
N LYS A 80 -5.77 -4.60 4.95
CA LYS A 80 -4.71 -5.62 5.12
C LYS A 80 -4.56 -6.55 3.91
N THR A 81 -5.63 -6.86 3.18
CA THR A 81 -5.57 -7.74 2.01
C THR A 81 -4.92 -7.04 0.82
N GLU A 82 -5.32 -5.80 0.54
CA GLU A 82 -4.74 -4.96 -0.49
C GLU A 82 -3.28 -4.64 -0.20
N PHE A 83 -2.91 -4.41 1.07
CA PHE A 83 -1.53 -4.21 1.48
C PHE A 83 -0.62 -5.38 1.04
N ARG A 84 -1.06 -6.63 1.28
CA ARG A 84 -0.30 -7.83 0.86
C ARG A 84 -0.17 -7.90 -0.67
N LYS A 85 -1.27 -7.64 -1.38
CA LYS A 85 -1.28 -7.58 -2.85
C LYS A 85 -0.32 -6.50 -3.38
N LEU A 86 -0.23 -5.34 -2.70
CA LEU A 86 0.71 -4.27 -3.05
C LEU A 86 2.15 -4.74 -2.89
N CYS A 87 2.48 -5.38 -1.77
CA CYS A 87 3.82 -5.92 -1.53
C CYS A 87 4.24 -6.89 -2.64
N ASP A 88 3.38 -7.86 -2.97
CA ASP A 88 3.65 -8.84 -4.03
C ASP A 88 3.75 -8.19 -5.41
N LYS A 89 2.89 -7.22 -5.72
CA LYS A 89 2.95 -6.44 -6.96
C LYS A 89 4.28 -5.71 -7.08
N LEU A 90 4.75 -5.04 -6.03
CA LEU A 90 6.01 -4.30 -6.08
C LEU A 90 7.23 -5.23 -6.17
N ARG A 91 7.19 -6.44 -5.60
CA ARG A 91 8.23 -7.46 -5.80
C ARG A 91 8.26 -7.94 -7.24
N LYS A 92 7.09 -8.28 -7.80
CA LYS A 92 6.95 -8.67 -9.20
C LYS A 92 7.47 -7.59 -10.15
N HIS A 93 7.09 -6.33 -9.91
CA HIS A 93 7.58 -5.22 -10.74
C HIS A 93 9.10 -5.10 -10.70
N LEU A 94 9.72 -5.25 -9.51
CA LEU A 94 11.18 -5.22 -9.38
C LEU A 94 11.85 -6.37 -10.17
N GLU A 95 11.28 -7.58 -10.08
CA GLU A 95 11.74 -8.74 -10.87
C GLU A 95 11.62 -8.48 -12.38
N ASP A 96 10.50 -7.93 -12.83
CA ASP A 96 10.28 -7.60 -14.25
C ASP A 96 11.27 -6.53 -14.73
N ILE A 97 11.51 -5.48 -13.93
CA ILE A 97 12.48 -4.42 -14.23
C ILE A 97 13.90 -5.00 -14.33
N SER A 98 14.26 -5.99 -13.50
CA SER A 98 15.59 -6.62 -13.54
C SER A 98 15.90 -7.32 -14.86
N LYS A 99 14.86 -7.70 -15.62
CA LYS A 99 14.95 -8.40 -16.91
C LYS A 99 14.87 -7.45 -18.11
N LEU A 100 14.60 -6.16 -17.90
CA LEU A 100 14.48 -5.19 -18.99
C LEU A 100 15.83 -4.97 -19.69
N PRO A 101 15.83 -4.78 -21.03
CA PRO A 101 17.03 -4.38 -21.73
C PRO A 101 17.45 -2.97 -21.31
N VAL A 102 18.77 -2.74 -21.27
CA VAL A 102 19.34 -1.42 -20.95
C VAL A 102 18.98 -0.44 -22.06
N GLN A 103 18.05 0.47 -21.75
CA GLN A 103 17.62 1.56 -22.63
C GLN A 103 17.39 2.82 -21.80
N VAL A 104 17.57 3.99 -22.40
CA VAL A 104 17.41 5.28 -21.69
C VAL A 104 16.00 5.45 -21.13
N ALA A 105 14.98 5.01 -21.87
CA ALA A 105 13.58 5.08 -21.48
C ALA A 105 13.19 4.08 -20.38
N ASN A 106 13.97 3.01 -20.17
CA ASN A 106 13.67 1.98 -19.19
C ASN A 106 14.27 2.30 -17.82
N VAL A 107 13.54 1.99 -16.75
CA VAL A 107 14.09 1.98 -15.38
C VAL A 107 15.26 1.01 -15.29
N SER A 108 16.32 1.38 -14.54
CA SER A 108 17.51 0.55 -14.39
C SER A 108 17.99 0.49 -12.95
N LEU A 109 18.05 -0.73 -12.39
CA LEU A 109 18.51 -0.99 -11.03
C LEU A 109 20.01 -0.71 -10.81
N ASN A 110 20.75 -0.39 -11.87
CA ASN A 110 22.14 0.03 -11.78
C ASN A 110 22.30 1.52 -11.45
N LYS A 111 21.23 2.32 -11.58
CA LYS A 111 21.24 3.74 -11.22
C LYS A 111 21.10 3.91 -9.71
N GLN A 112 21.96 4.73 -9.12
CA GLN A 112 21.94 5.01 -7.68
C GLN A 112 20.60 5.64 -7.25
N GLU A 113 20.05 6.54 -8.07
CA GLU A 113 18.77 7.19 -7.81
C GLU A 113 17.61 6.17 -7.75
N THR A 114 17.54 5.25 -8.72
CA THR A 114 16.58 4.13 -8.72
C THR A 114 16.70 3.27 -7.47
N GLN A 115 17.92 2.94 -7.06
CA GLN A 115 18.15 2.17 -5.83
C GLN A 115 17.64 2.91 -4.59
N GLN A 116 17.87 4.22 -4.52
CA GLN A 116 17.37 5.05 -3.43
C GLN A 116 15.84 5.09 -3.39
N TYR A 117 15.16 5.31 -4.52
CA TYR A 117 13.70 5.31 -4.57
C TYR A 117 13.09 3.98 -4.11
N ASN A 118 13.69 2.85 -4.52
CA ASN A 118 13.26 1.53 -4.09
C ASN A 118 13.43 1.35 -2.57
N LEU A 119 14.59 1.72 -2.01
CA LEU A 119 14.82 1.65 -0.57
C LEU A 119 13.84 2.51 0.21
N GLU A 120 13.62 3.78 -0.18
CA GLU A 120 12.68 4.67 0.49
C GLU A 120 11.24 4.13 0.45
N THR A 121 10.84 3.54 -0.68
CA THR A 121 9.51 2.93 -0.80
C THR A 121 9.38 1.69 0.10
N ARG A 122 10.43 0.86 0.21
CA ARG A 122 10.43 -0.31 1.09
C ARG A 122 10.47 0.06 2.57
N LEU A 123 11.10 1.17 2.94
CA LEU A 123 11.06 1.69 4.31
C LEU A 123 9.63 2.13 4.69
N VAL A 124 8.91 2.79 3.78
CA VAL A 124 7.48 3.12 3.98
C VAL A 124 6.63 1.85 4.08
N GLN A 125 6.91 0.82 3.25
CA GLN A 125 6.26 -0.49 3.35
C GLN A 125 6.46 -1.12 4.73
N LEU A 126 7.71 -1.11 5.25
CA LEU A 126 8.03 -1.67 6.57
C LEU A 126 7.31 -0.92 7.68
N ASP A 127 7.40 0.41 7.70
CA ASP A 127 6.73 1.25 8.70
C ASP A 127 5.22 1.04 8.70
N SER A 128 4.60 1.04 7.51
CA SER A 128 3.16 0.77 7.36
C SER A 128 2.79 -0.65 7.80
N ALA A 129 3.61 -1.66 7.50
CA ALA A 129 3.37 -3.03 7.95
C ALA A 129 3.41 -3.16 9.47
N ILE A 130 4.33 -2.47 10.14
CA ILE A 130 4.43 -2.42 11.60
C ILE A 130 3.20 -1.76 12.20
N GLN A 131 2.79 -0.59 11.69
CA GLN A 131 1.61 0.12 12.18
C GLN A 131 0.31 -0.67 12.00
N MET A 132 0.23 -1.54 10.97
CA MET A 132 -0.91 -2.44 10.74
C MET A 132 -0.79 -3.80 11.44
N GLU A 133 0.28 -4.02 12.21
CA GLU A 133 0.64 -5.25 12.92
C GLU A 133 0.76 -6.48 11.99
N LEU A 134 1.21 -6.26 10.76
CA LEU A 134 1.45 -7.29 9.76
C LEU A 134 2.88 -7.83 9.89
N TRP A 135 3.19 -8.49 11.01
CA TRP A 135 4.56 -8.89 11.37
C TRP A 135 5.26 -9.75 10.30
N GLN A 136 4.52 -10.67 9.65
CA GLN A 136 5.06 -11.48 8.55
C GLN A 136 5.42 -10.63 7.33
N GLU A 137 4.63 -9.61 7.00
CA GLU A 137 4.93 -8.70 5.89
C GLU A 137 6.06 -7.71 6.24
N ALA A 138 6.13 -7.27 7.50
CA ALA A 138 7.26 -6.49 8.00
C ALA A 138 8.57 -7.29 7.87
N TYR A 139 8.57 -8.56 8.26
CA TYR A 139 9.73 -9.44 8.10
C TYR A 139 10.16 -9.57 6.63
N LYS A 140 9.22 -9.87 5.71
CA LYS A 140 9.53 -9.91 4.27
C LYS A 140 10.04 -8.56 3.74
N ALA A 141 9.51 -7.44 4.22
CA ALA A 141 9.98 -6.11 3.82
C ALA A 141 11.44 -5.86 4.27
N ILE A 142 11.84 -6.36 5.44
CA ILE A 142 13.23 -6.32 5.92
C ILE A 142 14.13 -7.16 4.98
N GLU A 143 13.70 -8.35 4.58
CA GLU A 143 14.43 -9.18 3.60
C GLU A 143 14.59 -8.47 2.26
N ASP A 144 13.52 -7.81 1.76
CA ASP A 144 13.55 -7.02 0.53
C ASP A 144 14.56 -5.85 0.65
N ILE A 145 14.56 -5.12 1.77
CA ILE A 145 15.50 -4.01 2.04
C ILE A 145 16.94 -4.53 2.05
N HIS A 146 17.20 -5.62 2.77
CA HIS A 146 18.52 -6.23 2.82
C HIS A 146 18.99 -6.68 1.42
N GLY A 147 18.10 -7.28 0.63
CA GLY A 147 18.37 -7.63 -0.77
C GLY A 147 18.78 -6.41 -1.61
N LEU A 148 18.03 -5.32 -1.52
CA LEU A 148 18.33 -4.06 -2.24
C LEU A 148 19.65 -3.43 -1.79
N MET A 149 19.96 -3.46 -0.49
CA MET A 149 21.24 -2.97 0.03
C MET A 149 22.43 -3.75 -0.54
N ASN A 150 22.30 -5.07 -0.69
CA ASN A 150 23.36 -5.91 -1.28
C ASN A 150 23.51 -5.73 -2.80
N MET A 151 22.45 -5.30 -3.50
CA MET A 151 22.54 -4.93 -4.92
C MET A 151 23.24 -3.58 -5.14
N SER A 152 23.28 -2.71 -4.13
CA SER A 152 23.97 -1.43 -4.22
C SER A 152 25.47 -1.58 -4.01
N LYS A 153 26.26 -1.19 -5.01
CA LYS A 153 27.74 -1.20 -4.92
C LYS A 153 28.32 -0.06 -4.06
N LYS A 154 27.49 0.89 -3.62
CA LYS A 154 27.88 2.01 -2.76
C LYS A 154 26.98 2.03 -1.52
N PRO A 155 27.52 2.31 -0.32
CA PRO A 155 26.71 2.35 0.88
C PRO A 155 25.60 3.41 0.75
N PRO A 156 24.37 3.12 1.21
CA PRO A 156 23.27 4.08 1.17
C PRO A 156 23.60 5.33 1.99
N VAL A 157 23.10 6.48 1.54
CA VAL A 157 23.36 7.78 2.20
C VAL A 157 22.64 7.81 3.55
N THR A 158 23.39 8.03 4.63
CA THR A 158 22.84 8.24 5.98
C THR A 158 22.08 9.56 6.02
N LYS A 159 20.77 9.51 6.32
CA LYS A 159 20.03 10.71 6.70
C LYS A 159 20.47 11.07 8.12
N THR A 160 21.20 12.17 8.25
CA THR A 160 21.59 12.79 9.52
C THR A 160 20.48 13.69 10.02
#